data_AF-A0A7R9IIT6-F1
#
_entry.id   AF-A0A7R9IIT6-F1
#
_cell.length_a   1.000
_cell.length_b   1.000
_cell.length_c   1.000
_cell.angle_alpha   90.00
_cell.angle_beta   90.00
_cell.angle_gamma   90.00
#
_symmetry.space_group_name_H-M   'P 1'
#
loop_
_entity.id
_entity.type
_entity.pdbx_description
1 polymer ?
#
loop_
_entity_poly.entity_id
_entity_poly.type
_entity_poly.pdbx_seq_one_letter_code
_entity_poly.pdbx_strand_id
1 'polypeptide(L)'
;MHSGVGKELAIRNCAQYSTSLVTFLLQLTDSMSGRGAQAIQRDRRTGKKRDFEEEARQKKEQDEKEQEKKDTYYKWGKGLKQVEEQKQNLEHAIKEMSKPLARYADDEDLDKHLRDQEREGDPMLDYIRSKKDEQPQSSKLKYKGSYPPNRFNIPPGHKWDGVDRSCGYEKKWFEQRNANQAKEEEAYKWSTSDM
;
A
#
# COMPACT_ATOMS: atom_id res chain seq x y z
N MET A 1 7.46 -44.83 64.54
CA MET A 1 7.66 -43.47 63.99
C MET A 1 9.14 -43.04 64.08
N HIS A 2 10.13 -43.70 63.46
CA HIS A 2 11.52 -43.15 63.51
C HIS A 2 12.39 -43.41 62.26
N SER A 3 11.85 -44.01 61.19
CA SER A 3 12.59 -44.23 59.92
C SER A 3 12.76 -42.97 59.05
N GLY A 4 12.33 -41.79 59.53
CA GLY A 4 12.39 -40.52 58.78
C GLY A 4 13.69 -39.73 58.94
N VAL A 5 14.45 -39.94 60.03
CA VAL A 5 15.56 -39.04 60.42
C VAL A 5 16.77 -39.17 59.48
N GLY A 6 17.07 -40.38 59.00
CA GLY A 6 18.21 -40.62 58.09
C GLY A 6 18.01 -40.08 56.67
N LYS A 7 16.77 -40.08 56.16
CA LYS A 7 16.46 -39.49 54.84
C LYS A 7 16.49 -37.96 54.89
N GLU A 8 16.00 -37.35 55.98
CA GLU A 8 16.07 -35.89 56.16
C GLU A 8 17.51 -35.37 56.31
N LEU A 9 18.39 -36.09 57.01
CA LEU A 9 19.80 -35.71 57.16
C LEU A 9 20.57 -35.81 55.83
N ALA A 10 20.30 -36.82 54.99
CA ALA A 10 20.91 -36.94 53.67
C ALA A 10 20.43 -35.83 52.71
N ILE A 11 19.14 -35.47 52.75
CA ILE A 11 18.57 -34.36 51.96
C ILE A 11 19.12 -33.01 52.44
N ARG A 12 19.26 -32.80 53.76
CA ARG A 12 19.86 -31.58 54.34
C ARG A 12 21.35 -31.44 54.03
N ASN A 13 22.13 -32.52 54.13
CA ASN A 13 23.54 -32.50 53.73
C ASN A 13 23.68 -32.25 52.21
N CYS A 14 22.88 -32.92 51.37
CA CYS A 14 22.91 -32.69 49.93
C CYS A 14 22.52 -31.24 49.56
N ALA A 15 21.55 -30.64 50.27
CA ALA A 15 21.18 -29.23 50.13
C ALA A 15 22.27 -28.25 50.65
N GLN A 16 23.00 -28.61 51.71
CA GLN A 16 24.14 -27.84 52.21
C GLN A 16 25.37 -27.94 51.28
N TYR A 17 25.60 -29.10 50.66
CA TYR A 17 26.64 -29.30 49.65
C TYR A 17 26.29 -28.62 48.31
N SER A 18 25.01 -28.57 47.93
CA SER A 18 24.58 -27.86 46.72
C SER A 18 24.65 -26.35 46.87
N THR A 19 24.25 -25.80 48.02
CA THR A 19 24.36 -24.37 48.33
C THR A 19 25.81 -23.92 48.46
N SER A 20 26.68 -24.72 49.10
CA SER A 20 28.10 -24.41 49.24
C SER A 20 28.85 -24.42 47.90
N LEU A 21 28.54 -25.38 47.01
CA LEU A 21 29.09 -25.41 45.65
C LEU A 21 28.60 -24.24 44.79
N VAL A 22 27.34 -23.83 44.93
CA VAL A 22 26.79 -22.65 44.23
C VAL A 22 27.46 -21.37 44.72
N THR A 23 27.68 -21.21 46.03
CA THR A 23 28.42 -20.05 46.57
C THR A 23 29.90 -20.05 46.18
N PHE A 24 30.55 -21.22 46.13
CA PHE A 24 31.94 -21.34 45.69
C PHE A 24 32.09 -20.98 44.20
N LEU A 25 31.17 -21.46 43.36
CA LEU A 25 31.14 -21.07 41.95
C LEU A 25 30.93 -19.56 41.83
N LEU A 26 30.06 -18.94 42.64
CA LEU A 26 29.82 -17.49 42.64
C LEU A 26 31.06 -16.66 43.03
N GLN A 27 31.97 -17.21 43.84
CA GLN A 27 33.21 -16.54 44.29
C GLN A 27 34.38 -16.64 43.31
N LEU A 28 34.30 -17.47 42.26
CA LEU A 28 35.33 -17.55 41.21
C LEU A 28 35.35 -16.29 40.35
N THR A 29 36.55 -15.84 39.96
CA THR A 29 36.73 -14.73 39.02
C THR A 29 36.19 -15.09 37.64
N ASP A 30 35.72 -14.11 36.87
CA ASP A 30 35.13 -14.35 35.54
C ASP A 30 36.06 -15.10 34.57
N SER A 31 37.38 -14.92 34.74
CA SER A 31 38.42 -15.66 34.01
C SER A 31 38.47 -17.17 34.31
N MET A 32 38.16 -17.57 35.54
CA MET A 32 38.19 -18.96 36.01
C MET A 32 36.82 -19.64 35.86
N SER A 33 35.73 -18.89 36.04
CA SER A 33 34.37 -19.43 35.92
C SER A 33 33.84 -19.45 34.48
N GLY A 34 34.50 -18.73 33.55
CA GLY A 34 34.06 -18.60 32.16
C GLY A 34 32.71 -17.88 31.99
N ARG A 35 32.26 -17.14 33.00
CA ARG A 35 30.99 -16.38 32.93
C ARG A 35 31.12 -15.29 31.87
N GLY A 36 30.20 -15.26 30.92
CA GLY A 36 30.21 -14.29 29.83
C GLY A 36 31.24 -14.57 28.73
N ALA A 37 31.93 -15.73 28.74
CA ALA A 37 32.79 -16.12 27.62
C ALA A 37 31.97 -16.25 26.33
N GLN A 38 32.31 -15.48 25.30
CA GLN A 38 31.58 -15.49 24.03
C GLN A 38 31.73 -16.83 23.31
N ALA A 39 30.61 -17.39 22.85
CA ALA A 39 30.59 -18.65 22.13
C ALA A 39 31.22 -18.48 20.73
N ILE A 40 32.37 -19.10 20.50
CA ILE A 40 33.06 -19.08 19.20
C ILE A 40 32.45 -20.17 18.31
N GLN A 41 31.59 -19.77 17.37
CA GLN A 41 31.16 -20.69 16.30
C GLN A 41 32.17 -20.70 15.15
N ARG A 42 32.39 -21.90 14.61
CA ARG A 42 33.29 -22.15 13.47
C ARG A 42 32.53 -22.89 12.39
N ASP A 43 32.85 -22.59 11.14
CA ASP A 43 32.27 -23.32 10.03
C ASP A 43 32.69 -24.80 10.07
N ARG A 44 31.71 -25.70 10.00
CA ARG A 44 31.94 -27.14 10.02
C ARG A 44 32.80 -27.62 8.85
N ARG A 45 32.74 -26.94 7.70
CA ARG A 45 33.44 -27.33 6.47
C ARG A 45 34.82 -26.68 6.31
N THR A 46 34.99 -25.45 6.78
CA THR A 46 36.17 -24.60 6.54
C THR A 46 37.01 -24.37 7.79
N GLY A 47 36.49 -24.68 8.99
CA GLY A 47 37.18 -24.55 10.28
C GLY A 47 37.47 -23.10 10.73
N LYS A 48 37.17 -22.10 9.90
CA LYS A 48 37.38 -20.67 10.20
C LYS A 48 36.40 -20.19 11.28
N LYS A 49 36.86 -19.27 12.13
CA LYS A 49 36.02 -18.56 13.11
C LYS A 49 35.02 -17.68 12.36
N ARG A 50 33.76 -17.72 12.78
CA ARG A 50 32.65 -17.03 12.14
C ARG A 50 32.45 -15.69 12.84
N ASP A 51 32.70 -14.58 12.14
CA ASP A 51 32.45 -13.24 12.67
C ASP A 51 30.98 -12.85 12.47
N PHE A 52 30.17 -13.08 13.50
CA PHE A 52 28.73 -12.81 13.48
C PHE A 52 28.39 -11.35 13.14
N GLU A 53 29.21 -10.40 13.58
CA GLU A 53 29.01 -8.97 13.31
C GLU A 53 29.26 -8.63 11.84
N GLU A 54 30.22 -9.29 11.19
CA GLU A 54 30.49 -9.12 9.76
C GLU A 54 29.43 -9.79 8.89
N GLU A 55 29.00 -11.01 9.23
CA GLU A 55 27.91 -11.68 8.53
C GLU A 55 26.58 -10.92 8.66
N ALA A 56 26.29 -10.37 9.85
CA ALA A 56 25.11 -9.54 10.06
C ALA A 56 25.17 -8.24 9.26
N ARG A 57 26.34 -7.60 9.15
CA ARG A 57 26.54 -6.41 8.29
C ARG A 57 26.34 -6.75 6.81
N GLN A 58 26.96 -7.83 6.31
CA GLN A 58 26.81 -8.26 4.92
C GLN A 58 25.36 -8.65 4.60
N LYS A 59 24.66 -9.31 5.52
CA LYS A 59 23.25 -9.66 5.37
C LYS A 59 22.37 -8.41 5.30
N LYS A 60 22.58 -7.43 6.18
CA LYS A 60 21.86 -6.14 6.13
C LYS A 60 22.09 -5.44 4.79
N GLU A 61 23.32 -5.38 4.30
CA GLU A 61 23.63 -4.76 3.01
C GLU A 61 22.98 -5.51 1.84
N GLN A 62 22.91 -6.84 1.90
CA GLN A 62 22.18 -7.64 0.91
C GLN A 62 20.67 -7.40 0.97
N ASP A 63 20.09 -7.38 2.17
CA ASP A 63 18.67 -7.13 2.41
C ASP A 63 18.29 -5.71 1.93
N GLU A 64 19.12 -4.69 2.18
CA GLU A 64 18.95 -3.32 1.69
C GLU A 64 18.96 -3.27 0.16
N LYS A 65 19.95 -3.88 -0.49
CA LYS A 65 20.01 -3.98 -1.96
C LYS A 65 18.81 -4.72 -2.54
N GLU A 66 18.31 -5.74 -1.86
CA GLU A 66 17.11 -6.47 -2.28
C GLU A 66 15.86 -5.60 -2.11
N GLN A 67 15.75 -4.85 -1.03
CA GLN A 67 14.66 -3.88 -0.80
C GLN A 67 14.67 -2.78 -1.86
N GLU A 68 15.82 -2.19 -2.19
CA GLU A 68 15.95 -1.19 -3.25
C GLU A 68 15.49 -1.73 -4.61
N LYS A 69 15.88 -2.97 -4.93
CA LYS A 69 15.39 -3.65 -6.14
C LYS A 69 13.88 -3.86 -6.08
N LYS A 70 13.35 -4.36 -4.96
CA LYS A 70 11.89 -4.53 -4.79
C LYS A 70 11.15 -3.22 -4.95
N ASP A 71 11.66 -2.12 -4.42
CA ASP A 71 11.05 -0.80 -4.51
C ASP A 71 11.09 -0.24 -5.93
N THR A 72 12.18 -0.44 -6.65
CA THR A 72 12.27 -0.05 -8.07
C THR A 72 11.29 -0.86 -8.92
N TYR A 73 11.23 -2.19 -8.75
CA TYR A 73 10.25 -3.03 -9.44
C TYR A 73 8.81 -2.70 -9.04
N TYR A 74 8.56 -2.38 -7.77
CA TYR A 74 7.25 -1.94 -7.31
C TYR A 74 6.84 -0.66 -8.02
N LYS A 75 7.72 0.35 -8.10
CA LYS A 75 7.46 1.60 -8.81
C LYS A 75 7.21 1.37 -10.30
N TRP A 76 7.97 0.49 -10.96
CA TRP A 76 7.78 0.18 -12.38
C TRP A 76 6.55 -0.67 -12.68
N GLY A 77 6.15 -1.54 -11.74
CA GLY A 77 4.96 -2.38 -11.88
C GLY A 77 3.63 -1.63 -11.66
N LYS A 78 3.68 -0.38 -11.16
CA LYS A 78 2.50 0.45 -10.95
C LYS A 78 2.15 1.26 -12.20
N GLY A 79 0.85 1.47 -12.42
CA GLY A 79 0.38 2.33 -13.50
C GLY A 79 0.61 3.81 -13.18
N LEU A 80 1.13 4.59 -14.15
CA LEU A 80 1.38 6.03 -13.97
C LEU A 80 0.13 6.79 -13.47
N LYS A 81 -1.05 6.49 -14.03
CA LYS A 81 -2.32 7.10 -13.62
C LYS A 81 -2.67 6.78 -12.16
N GLN A 82 -2.41 5.55 -11.70
CA GLN A 82 -2.70 5.15 -10.32
C GLN A 82 -1.82 5.91 -9.33
N VAL A 83 -0.55 6.12 -9.68
CA VAL A 83 0.40 6.89 -8.86
C VAL A 83 0.00 8.37 -8.84
N GLU A 84 -0.38 8.93 -9.97
CA GLU A 84 -0.85 10.32 -10.09
C GLU A 84 -2.13 10.54 -9.27
N GLU A 85 -3.11 9.65 -9.40
CA GLU A 85 -4.35 9.65 -8.63
C GLU A 85 -4.09 9.50 -7.12
N GLN A 86 -3.17 8.62 -6.72
CA GLN A 86 -2.79 8.49 -5.31
C GLN A 86 -2.22 9.79 -4.75
N LYS A 87 -1.36 10.49 -5.51
CA LYS A 87 -0.80 11.78 -5.10
C LYS A 87 -1.90 12.85 -4.98
N GLN A 88 -2.76 12.96 -5.99
CA GLN A 88 -3.89 13.90 -5.98
C GLN A 88 -4.84 13.64 -4.80
N ASN A 89 -5.13 12.36 -4.51
CA ASN A 89 -5.97 11.99 -3.37
C ASN A 89 -5.31 12.35 -2.03
N LEU A 90 -4.00 12.22 -1.89
CA LEU A 90 -3.28 12.65 -0.69
C LEU A 90 -3.29 14.18 -0.54
N GLU A 91 -3.02 14.91 -1.60
CA GLU A 91 -3.07 16.39 -1.61
C GLU A 91 -4.48 16.88 -1.29
N HIS A 92 -5.50 16.28 -1.90
CA HIS A 92 -6.90 16.55 -1.61
C HIS A 92 -7.23 16.23 -0.15
N ALA A 93 -6.82 15.07 0.37
CA ALA A 93 -7.06 14.71 1.76
C ALA A 93 -6.44 15.72 2.73
N ILE A 94 -5.20 16.17 2.49
CA ILE A 94 -4.55 17.22 3.30
C ILE A 94 -5.36 18.52 3.23
N LYS A 95 -5.84 18.90 2.04
CA LYS A 95 -6.67 20.10 1.85
C LYS A 95 -8.03 19.98 2.56
N GLU A 96 -8.66 18.81 2.56
CA GLU A 96 -9.92 18.59 3.26
C GLU A 96 -9.72 18.52 4.78
N MET A 97 -8.60 17.98 5.27
CA MET A 97 -8.28 17.96 6.70
C MET A 97 -8.11 19.36 7.29
N SER A 98 -7.71 20.35 6.50
CA SER A 98 -7.61 21.74 6.96
C SER A 98 -8.93 22.52 6.90
N LYS A 99 -9.97 21.96 6.26
CA LYS A 99 -11.28 22.61 6.10
C LYS A 99 -12.21 22.32 7.28
N PRO A 100 -13.17 23.24 7.56
CA PRO A 100 -14.26 22.95 8.48
C PRO A 100 -15.21 21.89 7.90
N LEU A 101 -15.94 21.20 8.78
CA LEU A 101 -16.89 20.14 8.39
C LEU A 101 -18.03 20.65 7.48
N ALA A 102 -18.51 21.87 7.72
CA ALA A 102 -19.60 22.48 6.97
C ALA A 102 -19.06 23.47 5.92
N ARG A 103 -19.66 23.44 4.74
CA ARG A 103 -19.41 24.39 3.64
C ARG A 103 -20.45 25.51 3.69
N TYR A 104 -20.01 26.75 3.64
CA TYR A 104 -20.89 27.92 3.64
C TYR A 104 -21.00 28.55 2.25
N ALA A 105 -21.93 29.51 2.11
CA ALA A 105 -22.12 30.24 0.86
C ALA A 105 -20.87 31.05 0.45
N ASP A 106 -20.07 31.48 1.43
CA ASP A 106 -18.87 32.30 1.22
C ASP A 106 -17.60 31.46 1.00
N ASP A 107 -17.71 30.14 0.82
CA ASP A 107 -16.57 29.24 0.59
C ASP A 107 -15.87 29.55 -0.73
N GLU A 108 -14.63 30.06 -0.67
CA GLU A 108 -13.87 30.39 -1.88
C GLU A 108 -13.68 29.21 -2.85
N ASP A 109 -13.51 28.00 -2.33
CA ASP A 109 -13.33 26.79 -3.13
C ASP A 109 -14.61 26.44 -3.91
N LEU A 110 -15.79 26.68 -3.32
CA LEU A 110 -17.08 26.48 -3.99
C LEU A 110 -17.26 27.51 -5.10
N ASP A 111 -16.98 28.77 -4.79
CA ASP A 111 -17.07 29.89 -5.73
C ASP A 111 -16.15 29.69 -6.94
N LYS A 112 -14.90 29.26 -6.72
CA LYS A 112 -13.96 28.93 -7.80
C LYS A 112 -14.53 27.84 -8.70
N HIS A 113 -14.99 26.73 -8.11
CA HIS A 113 -15.60 25.62 -8.87
C HIS A 113 -16.83 26.05 -9.69
N LEU A 114 -17.72 26.88 -9.12
CA LEU A 114 -18.90 27.37 -9.82
C LEU A 114 -18.57 28.35 -10.96
N ARG A 115 -17.52 29.15 -10.82
CA ARG A 115 -17.02 30.05 -11.88
C ARG A 115 -16.39 29.29 -13.04
N ASP A 116 -15.77 28.15 -12.77
CA ASP A 116 -15.12 27.32 -13.79
C ASP A 116 -16.12 26.52 -14.65
N GLN A 117 -17.34 26.29 -14.13
CA GLN A 117 -18.40 25.56 -14.84
C GLN A 117 -18.86 26.31 -16.10
N GLU A 118 -18.72 25.65 -17.24
CA GLU A 118 -19.29 26.11 -18.50
C GLU A 118 -20.80 25.91 -18.50
N ARG A 119 -21.56 26.97 -18.84
CA ARG A 119 -23.02 26.95 -18.88
C ARG A 119 -23.50 27.13 -20.31
N GLU A 120 -24.36 26.22 -20.77
CA GLU A 120 -24.97 26.32 -22.08
C GLU A 120 -25.82 27.60 -22.18
N GLY A 121 -25.71 28.31 -23.32
CA GLY A 121 -26.45 29.55 -23.57
C GLY A 121 -25.83 30.82 -23.00
N ASP A 122 -24.63 30.77 -22.40
CA ASP A 122 -23.88 31.97 -22.03
C ASP A 122 -23.31 32.67 -23.29
N PRO A 123 -23.67 33.94 -23.57
CA PRO A 123 -23.16 34.66 -24.74
C PRO A 123 -21.63 34.87 -24.72
N MET A 124 -20.98 34.78 -23.56
CA MET A 124 -19.53 34.98 -23.41
C MET A 124 -18.73 33.67 -23.45
N LEU A 125 -19.39 32.52 -23.58
CA LEU A 125 -18.76 31.20 -23.51
C LEU A 125 -17.68 30.98 -24.58
N ASP A 126 -17.91 31.46 -25.80
CA ASP A 126 -16.93 31.34 -26.89
C ASP A 126 -15.62 32.09 -26.59
N TYR A 127 -15.72 33.28 -25.98
CA TYR A 127 -14.57 34.06 -25.53
C TYR A 127 -13.82 33.37 -24.38
N ILE A 128 -14.55 32.76 -23.46
CA ILE A 128 -13.95 31.99 -22.35
C ILE A 128 -13.18 30.78 -22.91
N ARG A 129 -13.74 30.06 -23.88
CA ARG A 129 -13.09 28.91 -24.53
C ARG A 129 -11.84 29.31 -25.29
N SER A 130 -11.89 30.36 -26.11
CA SER A 130 -10.70 30.83 -26.85
C SER A 130 -9.54 31.17 -25.90
N LYS A 131 -9.85 31.80 -24.76
CA LYS A 131 -8.85 32.13 -23.74
C LYS A 131 -8.28 30.90 -23.02
N LYS A 132 -9.08 29.84 -22.83
CA LYS A 132 -8.61 28.55 -22.28
C LYS A 132 -7.71 27.81 -23.28
N ASP A 133 -7.99 27.92 -24.58
CA ASP A 133 -7.21 27.28 -25.64
C ASP A 133 -5.82 27.92 -25.82
N GLU A 134 -5.66 29.21 -25.50
CA GLU A 134 -4.35 29.89 -25.46
C GLU A 134 -3.43 29.37 -24.35
N GLN A 135 -3.98 28.72 -23.31
CA GLN A 135 -3.17 28.12 -22.26
C GLN A 135 -2.50 26.83 -22.77
N PRO A 136 -1.23 26.58 -22.42
CA PRO A 136 -0.52 25.40 -22.88
C PRO A 136 -1.20 24.13 -22.37
N GLN A 137 -1.92 23.46 -23.28
CA GLN A 137 -2.52 22.15 -23.00
C GLN A 137 -1.43 21.09 -22.79
N SER A 138 -1.75 20.09 -21.98
CA SER A 138 -0.89 18.92 -21.73
C SER A 138 -0.32 18.38 -23.05
N SER A 139 0.99 18.16 -23.10
CA SER A 139 1.77 17.77 -24.29
C SER A 139 1.39 16.42 -24.91
N LYS A 140 0.43 15.69 -24.33
CA LYS A 140 -0.03 14.40 -24.81
C LYS A 140 -1.06 14.60 -25.92
N LEU A 141 -0.64 14.34 -27.16
CA LEU A 141 -1.53 14.25 -28.31
C LEU A 141 -2.67 13.27 -28.04
N LYS A 142 -3.91 13.71 -28.26
CA LYS A 142 -5.13 12.90 -28.18
C LYS A 142 -5.56 12.45 -29.58
N TYR A 143 -6.28 11.34 -29.65
CA TYR A 143 -6.93 10.92 -30.88
C TYR A 143 -8.02 11.93 -31.29
N LYS A 144 -8.13 12.22 -32.59
CA LYS A 144 -9.04 13.24 -33.14
C LYS A 144 -10.32 12.68 -33.77
N GLY A 145 -10.38 11.37 -34.03
CA GLY A 145 -11.52 10.73 -34.67
C GLY A 145 -12.58 10.26 -33.68
N SER A 146 -13.72 9.79 -34.21
CA SER A 146 -14.73 9.08 -33.42
C SER A 146 -14.21 7.68 -33.05
N TYR A 147 -14.52 7.22 -31.84
CA TYR A 147 -14.10 5.93 -31.31
C TYR A 147 -15.23 5.26 -30.53
N PRO A 148 -15.28 3.91 -30.47
CA PRO A 148 -16.31 3.21 -29.73
C PRO A 148 -16.18 3.46 -28.22
N PRO A 149 -17.31 3.55 -27.48
CA PRO A 149 -17.27 3.73 -26.03
C PRO A 149 -16.72 2.48 -25.33
N ASN A 150 -16.10 2.70 -24.17
CA ASN A 150 -15.55 1.66 -23.29
C ASN A 150 -16.04 1.94 -21.87
N ARG A 151 -16.27 0.90 -21.06
CA ARG A 151 -16.60 0.99 -19.63
C ARG A 151 -15.80 2.04 -18.85
N PHE A 152 -14.53 2.24 -19.19
CA PHE A 152 -13.65 3.16 -18.46
C PHE A 152 -13.55 4.58 -19.07
N ASN A 153 -14.27 4.87 -20.16
CA ASN A 153 -14.21 6.15 -20.89
C ASN A 153 -12.78 6.58 -21.25
N ILE A 154 -11.88 5.62 -21.48
CA ILE A 154 -10.49 5.88 -21.86
C ILE A 154 -10.44 6.14 -23.37
N PRO A 155 -10.00 7.33 -23.81
CA PRO A 155 -9.83 7.60 -25.24
C PRO A 155 -8.66 6.79 -25.80
N PRO A 156 -8.73 6.38 -27.08
CA PRO A 156 -7.61 5.74 -27.74
C PRO A 156 -6.41 6.69 -27.86
N GLY A 157 -5.22 6.12 -27.98
CA GLY A 157 -4.01 6.88 -28.23
C GLY A 157 -4.05 7.58 -29.59
N HIS A 158 -3.31 8.69 -29.74
CA HIS A 158 -3.27 9.48 -30.97
C HIS A 158 -2.85 8.71 -32.24
N LYS A 159 -2.16 7.57 -32.10
CA LYS A 159 -1.71 6.72 -33.21
C LYS A 159 -2.70 5.61 -33.60
N TRP A 160 -3.84 5.54 -32.93
CA TRP A 160 -4.86 4.57 -33.29
C TRP A 160 -5.40 4.87 -34.69
N ASP A 161 -5.62 3.84 -35.49
CA ASP A 161 -6.01 3.96 -36.91
C ASP A 161 -7.51 4.13 -37.12
N GLY A 162 -8.32 4.02 -36.07
CA GLY A 162 -9.78 4.12 -36.14
C GLY A 162 -10.49 2.81 -36.47
N VAL A 163 -9.75 1.71 -36.72
CA VAL A 163 -10.34 0.42 -37.06
C VAL A 163 -10.59 -0.39 -35.78
N ASP A 164 -11.86 -0.74 -35.56
CA ASP A 164 -12.25 -1.60 -34.44
C ASP A 164 -11.77 -3.04 -34.68
N ARG A 165 -10.94 -3.54 -33.76
CA ARG A 165 -10.41 -4.92 -33.74
C ARG A 165 -10.85 -5.66 -32.48
N SER A 166 -12.03 -5.35 -31.96
CA SER A 166 -12.57 -5.96 -30.75
C SER A 166 -13.21 -7.33 -31.03
N CYS A 167 -13.37 -8.13 -29.98
CA CYS A 167 -14.19 -9.35 -30.00
C CYS A 167 -15.69 -9.07 -29.78
N GLY A 168 -16.10 -7.80 -29.72
CA GLY A 168 -17.49 -7.38 -29.42
C GLY A 168 -17.90 -7.44 -27.94
N TYR A 169 -16.98 -7.71 -27.01
CA TYR A 169 -17.28 -7.81 -25.57
C TYR A 169 -17.88 -6.52 -24.99
N GLU A 170 -17.25 -5.36 -25.24
CA GLU A 170 -17.71 -4.07 -24.70
C GLU A 170 -19.15 -3.76 -25.14
N LYS A 171 -19.48 -4.01 -26.42
CA LYS A 171 -20.84 -3.84 -26.93
C LYS A 171 -21.85 -4.72 -26.19
N LYS A 172 -21.55 -6.01 -26.05
CA LYS A 172 -22.42 -6.96 -25.33
C LYS A 172 -22.59 -6.57 -23.86
N TRP A 173 -21.53 -6.04 -23.24
CA TRP A 173 -21.57 -5.60 -21.85
C TRP A 173 -22.53 -4.42 -21.66
N PHE A 174 -22.51 -3.43 -22.56
CA PHE A 174 -23.46 -2.32 -22.53
C PHE A 174 -24.90 -2.79 -22.78
N GLU A 175 -25.12 -3.67 -23.75
CA GLU A 175 -26.43 -4.27 -24.03
C GLU A 175 -26.98 -5.01 -22.79
N GLN A 176 -26.15 -5.82 -22.13
CA GLN A 176 -26.53 -6.55 -20.92
C GLN A 176 -26.84 -5.60 -19.76
N ARG A 177 -26.04 -4.54 -19.57
CA ARG A 177 -26.28 -3.55 -18.52
C ARG A 177 -27.61 -2.82 -18.74
N ASN A 178 -27.90 -2.40 -19.97
CA ASN A 178 -29.16 -1.75 -20.32
C ASN A 178 -30.34 -2.70 -20.16
N ALA A 179 -30.19 -3.97 -20.56
CA ALA A 179 -31.23 -4.98 -20.40
C ALA A 179 -31.54 -5.26 -18.91
N ASN A 180 -30.51 -5.28 -18.05
CA ASN A 180 -30.73 -5.43 -16.61
C ASN A 180 -31.45 -4.21 -16.02
N GLN A 181 -31.04 -2.99 -16.39
CA GLN A 181 -31.71 -1.77 -15.95
C GLN A 181 -33.19 -1.74 -16.40
N ALA A 182 -33.46 -2.09 -17.65
CA ALA A 182 -34.83 -2.15 -18.16
C ALA A 182 -35.69 -3.15 -17.39
N LYS A 183 -35.14 -4.34 -17.05
CA LYS A 183 -35.83 -5.34 -16.23
C LYS A 183 -36.09 -4.86 -14.80
N GLU A 184 -35.15 -4.14 -14.19
CA GLU A 184 -35.32 -3.57 -12.85
C GLU A 184 -36.43 -2.51 -12.85
N GLU A 185 -36.45 -1.64 -13.86
CA GLU A 185 -37.50 -0.62 -14.03
C GLU A 185 -38.87 -1.25 -14.30
N GLU A 186 -38.93 -2.28 -15.13
CA GLU A 186 -40.14 -3.08 -15.33
C GLU A 186 -40.58 -3.70 -14.00
N ALA A 187 -39.73 -4.45 -13.32
CA ALA A 187 -40.05 -5.09 -12.05
C ALA A 187 -40.58 -4.09 -11.00
N TYR A 188 -39.99 -2.89 -10.92
CA TYR A 188 -40.46 -1.81 -10.07
C TYR A 188 -41.86 -1.30 -10.46
N LYS A 189 -42.11 -1.06 -11.75
CA LYS A 189 -43.43 -0.64 -12.24
C LYS A 189 -44.50 -1.71 -11.99
N TRP A 190 -44.14 -2.98 -12.16
CA TRP A 190 -45.04 -4.11 -11.88
C TRP A 190 -45.35 -4.22 -10.38
N SER A 191 -44.34 -4.12 -9.50
CA SER A 191 -44.55 -4.23 -8.05
C SER A 191 -45.35 -3.07 -7.46
N THR A 192 -45.25 -1.88 -8.05
CA THR A 192 -45.96 -0.68 -7.59
C THR A 192 -47.35 -0.50 -8.19
N SER A 193 -47.78 -1.36 -9.13
CA SER A 193 -49.04 -1.17 -9.86
C SER A 193 -50.32 -1.51 -9.08
N ASP A 194 -50.22 -2.26 -7.98
CA ASP A 194 -51.38 -2.70 -7.14
C ASP A 194 -51.31 -2.13 -5.70
N MET A 195 -50.48 -1.11 -5.47
CA MET A 195 -50.50 -0.27 -4.26
C MET A 195 -51.21 1.06 -4.54
#